data_AF-A0A4T0IZN1-F1
#
_entry.id   AF-A0A4T0IZN1-F1
#
_cell.length_a   1.000
_cell.length_b   1.000
_cell.length_c   1.000
_cell.angle_alpha   90.00
_cell.angle_beta   90.00
_cell.angle_gamma   90.00
#
_symmetry.space_group_name_H-M   'P 1'
#
loop_
_entity.id
_entity.type
_entity.pdbx_description
1 polymer ?
#
loop_
_entity_poly.entity_id
_entity_poly.type
_entity_poly.pdbx_seq_one_letter_code
_entity_poly.pdbx_strand_id
1 'polypeptide(L)'
;MSSAEIVRKILKQSPPNELKEVLEDLKVLTDIDQDDLNGCLKEFNEQQLNTIDLDGVRTLITPQSHINHDKYYDPKSSKVYKLNQLDLKAENVETVDQLNYQNHIRSLLEHALDEYVEEFYSNGTAAVYTTVKCLDNMEQEQEQELEKEQNQVEQTDEAVNESGEKLPEEGDSENEENSEEQQDAGKTEQQEESSPKESQDKLEEAQPNPVDEPAAQNTQETKSEDISEINLYYTGNKFNQSNYWSGKWRARWVYDLTSDEIVGNIDISIHYFENGNVQLQASHAPKIKSPLQGPPTTPEEAKKLVKAIIESDRQYQAHLNVLYQDKLSEKLFKSLRRALPITREKIDWDKVVNYKLGSELGKLNS
;
A
#
# COMPACT_ATOMS: atom_id res chain seq x y z
N MET A 1 0.81 -7.39 -26.83
CA MET A 1 0.83 -6.68 -25.53
C MET A 1 0.16 -5.35 -25.76
N SER A 2 -0.85 -5.01 -24.96
CA SER A 2 -1.48 -3.69 -25.01
C SER A 2 -0.51 -2.62 -24.50
N SER A 3 -0.75 -1.35 -24.83
CA SER A 3 0.02 -0.22 -24.30
C SER A 3 0.00 -0.21 -22.77
N ALA A 4 -1.16 -0.49 -22.16
CA ALA A 4 -1.32 -0.62 -20.71
C ALA A 4 -0.45 -1.73 -20.10
N GLU A 5 -0.35 -2.90 -20.73
CA GLU A 5 0.53 -3.98 -20.23
C GLU A 5 2.01 -3.61 -20.28
N ILE A 6 2.43 -2.88 -21.32
CA ILE A 6 3.80 -2.40 -21.47
C ILE A 6 4.11 -1.36 -20.38
N VAL A 7 3.23 -0.38 -20.22
CA VAL A 7 3.34 0.66 -19.17
C VAL A 7 3.38 0.02 -17.79
N ARG A 8 2.46 -0.90 -17.47
CA ARG A 8 2.44 -1.63 -16.20
C ARG A 8 3.77 -2.33 -15.91
N LYS A 9 4.39 -2.96 -16.92
CA LYS A 9 5.69 -3.64 -16.77
C LYS A 9 6.83 -2.66 -16.54
N ILE A 10 6.85 -1.54 -17.27
CA ILE A 10 7.88 -0.50 -17.11
C ILE A 10 7.76 0.16 -15.74
N LEU A 11 6.55 0.48 -15.29
CA LEU A 11 6.30 1.03 -13.96
C LEU A 11 6.78 0.07 -12.87
N LYS A 12 6.48 -1.23 -12.96
CA LYS A 12 6.97 -2.24 -11.98
C LYS A 12 8.50 -2.30 -11.87
N GLN A 13 9.22 -1.95 -12.94
CA GLN A 13 10.68 -1.93 -12.98
C GLN A 13 11.27 -0.55 -12.70
N SER A 14 10.44 0.46 -12.47
CA SER A 14 10.90 1.83 -12.24
C SER A 14 11.70 1.91 -10.94
N PRO A 15 12.89 2.52 -10.95
CA PRO A 15 13.68 2.71 -9.75
C PRO A 15 12.93 3.57 -8.71
N PRO A 16 13.25 3.39 -7.42
CA PRO A 16 12.70 4.25 -6.37
C PRO A 16 13.04 5.72 -6.62
N ASN A 17 12.05 6.61 -6.43
CA ASN A 17 12.23 8.06 -6.56
C ASN A 17 12.62 8.55 -7.97
N GLU A 18 12.30 7.78 -9.01
CA GLU A 18 12.53 8.13 -10.43
C GLU A 18 11.25 7.96 -11.29
N LEU A 19 10.09 7.89 -10.62
CA LEU A 19 8.80 7.66 -11.29
C LEU A 19 8.41 8.80 -12.24
N LYS A 20 8.68 10.06 -11.86
CA LYS A 20 8.25 11.22 -12.65
C LYS A 20 8.95 11.26 -14.00
N GLU A 21 10.24 10.98 -13.98
CA GLU A 21 11.11 10.87 -15.15
C GLU A 21 10.61 9.73 -16.07
N VAL A 22 10.33 8.55 -15.50
CA VAL A 22 9.77 7.43 -16.28
C VAL A 22 8.41 7.78 -16.88
N LEU A 23 7.54 8.49 -16.15
CA LEU A 23 6.23 8.91 -16.66
C LEU A 23 6.35 9.94 -17.79
N GLU A 24 7.31 10.86 -17.73
CA GLU A 24 7.59 11.80 -18.82
C GLU A 24 8.03 11.06 -20.09
N ASP A 25 8.91 10.07 -19.96
CA ASP A 25 9.34 9.23 -21.08
C ASP A 25 8.19 8.39 -21.65
N LEU A 26 7.36 7.79 -20.80
CA LEU A 26 6.21 6.98 -21.21
C LEU A 26 5.16 7.79 -21.97
N LYS A 27 4.96 9.06 -21.61
CA LYS A 27 4.06 9.97 -22.34
C LYS A 27 4.50 10.21 -23.79
N VAL A 28 5.80 10.16 -24.06
CA VAL A 28 6.35 10.32 -25.42
C VAL A 28 6.28 8.99 -26.20
N LEU A 29 6.42 7.85 -25.50
CA LEU A 29 6.55 6.54 -26.10
C LEU A 29 5.23 5.79 -26.28
N THR A 30 4.18 6.17 -25.57
CA THR A 30 2.91 5.43 -25.52
C THR A 30 1.70 6.36 -25.54
N ASP A 31 0.68 5.97 -26.31
CA ASP A 31 -0.64 6.61 -26.32
C ASP A 31 -1.56 5.92 -25.30
N ILE A 32 -1.22 5.97 -24.01
CA ILE A 32 -2.04 5.38 -22.94
C ILE A 32 -3.09 6.38 -22.46
N ASP A 33 -4.33 5.90 -22.31
CA ASP A 33 -5.42 6.68 -21.72
C ASP A 33 -5.18 6.92 -20.22
N GLN A 34 -5.71 8.04 -19.69
CA GLN A 34 -5.47 8.41 -18.30
C GLN A 34 -6.02 7.39 -17.29
N ASP A 35 -7.15 6.75 -17.59
CA ASP A 35 -7.78 5.77 -16.69
C ASP A 35 -6.93 4.50 -16.57
N ASP A 36 -6.41 3.99 -17.69
CA ASP A 36 -5.49 2.85 -17.71
C ASP A 36 -4.17 3.18 -16.99
N LEU A 37 -3.67 4.40 -17.17
CA LEU A 37 -2.47 4.87 -16.47
C LEU A 37 -2.72 4.95 -14.95
N ASN A 38 -3.86 5.47 -14.52
CA ASN A 38 -4.25 5.54 -13.10
C ASN A 38 -4.34 4.15 -12.49
N GLY A 39 -4.91 3.17 -13.19
CA GLY A 39 -4.91 1.77 -12.75
C GLY A 39 -3.51 1.18 -12.59
N CYS A 40 -2.60 1.46 -13.53
CA CYS A 40 -1.21 1.01 -13.43
C CYS A 40 -0.45 1.71 -12.28
N LEU A 41 -0.71 3.00 -12.05
CA LEU A 41 -0.12 3.77 -10.96
C LEU A 41 -0.63 3.30 -9.60
N LYS A 42 -1.91 2.96 -9.48
CA LYS A 42 -2.49 2.36 -8.27
C LYS A 42 -1.71 1.11 -7.85
N GLU A 43 -1.57 0.15 -8.77
CA GLU A 43 -0.78 -1.08 -8.52
C GLU A 43 0.67 -0.76 -8.12
N PHE A 44 1.30 0.18 -8.82
CA PHE A 44 2.67 0.59 -8.53
C PHE A 44 2.81 1.20 -7.14
N ASN A 45 1.93 2.13 -6.78
CA ASN A 45 1.97 2.85 -5.50
C ASN A 45 1.80 1.90 -4.31
N GLU A 46 0.86 0.96 -4.41
CA GLU A 46 0.61 -0.07 -3.41
C GLU A 46 1.79 -1.06 -3.30
N GLN A 47 2.35 -1.52 -4.42
CA GLN A 47 3.49 -2.45 -4.42
C GLN A 47 4.79 -1.79 -3.94
N GLN A 48 4.96 -0.50 -4.21
CA GLN A 48 6.13 0.24 -3.76
C GLN A 48 6.02 0.70 -2.31
N LEU A 49 4.86 0.56 -1.64
CA LEU A 49 4.64 1.11 -0.29
C LEU A 49 5.00 2.59 -0.27
N ASN A 50 4.41 3.37 -1.19
CA ASN A 50 4.66 4.80 -1.24
C ASN A 50 4.09 5.49 0.01
N THR A 51 4.82 6.49 0.52
CA THR A 51 4.45 7.20 1.73
C THR A 51 3.51 8.36 1.39
N ILE A 52 2.51 8.58 2.24
CA ILE A 52 1.60 9.72 2.15
C ILE A 52 1.53 10.43 3.50
N ASP A 53 1.27 11.74 3.47
CA ASP A 53 1.11 12.57 4.66
C ASP A 53 -0.37 12.98 4.83
N LEU A 54 -0.96 12.64 5.98
CA LEU A 54 -2.35 12.91 6.34
C LEU A 54 -2.42 13.88 7.52
N ASP A 55 -2.30 15.17 7.24
CA ASP A 55 -2.24 16.28 8.22
C ASP A 55 -1.11 16.12 9.26
N GLY A 56 0.09 15.76 8.80
CA GLY A 56 1.30 15.60 9.63
C GLY A 56 1.55 14.16 10.06
N VAL A 57 0.62 13.24 9.82
CA VAL A 57 0.79 11.81 10.09
C VAL A 57 1.23 11.11 8.80
N ARG A 58 2.49 10.67 8.77
CA ARG A 58 3.03 9.87 7.66
C ARG A 58 2.57 8.42 7.78
N THR A 59 1.98 7.89 6.72
CA THR A 59 1.53 6.50 6.60
C THR A 59 1.90 5.92 5.22
N LEU A 60 1.52 4.67 4.96
CA LEU A 60 1.83 3.94 3.74
C LEU A 60 0.57 3.68 2.91
N ILE A 61 0.72 3.77 1.59
CA ILE A 61 -0.26 3.26 0.63
C ILE A 61 0.00 1.77 0.47
N THR A 62 -0.93 0.94 0.92
CA THR A 62 -0.81 -0.52 0.89
C THR A 62 -2.08 -1.15 0.31
N PRO A 63 -2.00 -2.40 -0.17
CA PRO A 63 -3.22 -3.13 -0.57
C PRO A 63 -4.26 -3.21 0.56
N GLN A 64 -3.82 -3.30 1.82
CA GLN A 64 -4.73 -3.41 2.99
C GLN A 64 -5.37 -2.08 3.39
N SER A 65 -4.82 -0.96 2.93
CA SER A 65 -5.46 0.35 3.12
C SER A 65 -6.56 0.63 2.11
N HIS A 66 -6.64 -0.13 1.02
CA HIS A 66 -7.67 0.05 0.00
C HIS A 66 -8.99 -0.55 0.48
N ILE A 67 -10.06 0.24 0.55
CA ILE A 67 -11.39 -0.26 0.95
C ILE A 67 -12.30 -0.45 -0.27
N ASN A 68 -12.53 0.61 -1.06
CA ASN A 68 -13.50 0.60 -2.16
C ASN A 68 -13.01 1.48 -3.30
N HIS A 69 -13.05 1.01 -4.56
CA HIS A 69 -12.67 1.73 -5.79
C HIS A 69 -11.44 2.66 -5.64
N ASP A 70 -11.66 3.92 -5.25
CA ASP A 70 -10.64 4.97 -5.13
C ASP A 70 -10.36 5.44 -3.68
N LYS A 71 -11.01 4.85 -2.68
CA LYS A 71 -10.88 5.25 -1.27
C LYS A 71 -9.89 4.37 -0.52
N TYR A 72 -9.09 5.04 0.31
CA TYR A 72 -8.11 4.45 1.21
C TYR A 72 -8.45 4.81 2.65
N TYR A 73 -8.16 3.91 3.57
CA TYR A 73 -8.30 4.11 5.00
C TYR A 73 -6.98 3.91 5.71
N ASP A 74 -6.66 4.85 6.58
CA ASP A 74 -5.51 4.78 7.46
C ASP A 74 -5.96 4.63 8.92
N PRO A 75 -5.69 3.48 9.55
CA PRO A 75 -6.05 3.24 10.95
C PRO A 75 -5.14 3.99 11.94
N LYS A 76 -4.03 4.58 11.50
CA LYS A 76 -3.18 5.40 12.37
C LYS A 76 -3.77 6.80 12.59
N SER A 77 -4.19 7.45 11.52
CA SER A 77 -4.81 8.77 11.55
C SER A 77 -6.33 8.76 11.68
N SER A 78 -6.97 7.59 11.58
CA SER A 78 -8.44 7.44 11.59
C SER A 78 -9.11 8.17 10.42
N LYS A 79 -8.47 8.16 9.24
CA LYS A 79 -8.93 8.94 8.10
C LYS A 79 -9.21 8.06 6.89
N VAL A 80 -10.27 8.41 6.18
CA VAL A 80 -10.58 7.91 4.84
C VAL A 80 -10.26 9.02 3.85
N TYR A 81 -9.63 8.69 2.74
CA TYR A 81 -9.24 9.66 1.72
C TYR A 81 -9.30 9.06 0.32
N LYS A 82 -9.46 9.92 -0.68
CA LYS A 82 -9.23 9.57 -2.09
C LYS A 82 -7.77 9.85 -2.44
N LEU A 83 -7.12 8.92 -3.14
CA LEU A 83 -5.72 9.08 -3.53
C LEU A 83 -5.60 9.63 -4.95
N ASN A 84 -4.89 10.75 -5.10
CA ASN A 84 -4.39 11.17 -6.40
C ASN A 84 -3.12 10.35 -6.74
N GLN A 85 -3.25 9.42 -7.68
CA GLN A 85 -2.23 8.42 -8.00
C GLN A 85 -0.93 9.01 -8.60
N LEU A 86 -1.03 10.19 -9.23
CA LEU A 86 0.12 10.88 -9.84
C LEU A 86 0.90 11.71 -8.81
N ASP A 87 0.19 12.49 -8.00
CA ASP A 87 0.80 13.44 -7.05
C ASP A 87 1.09 12.84 -5.68
N LEU A 88 0.56 11.64 -5.39
CA LEU A 88 0.61 10.99 -4.07
C LEU A 88 0.06 11.90 -2.96
N LYS A 89 -1.07 12.56 -3.24
CA LYS A 89 -1.77 13.44 -2.31
C LYS A 89 -3.14 12.90 -1.97
N ALA A 90 -3.54 13.15 -0.73
CA ALA A 90 -4.87 12.81 -0.24
C ALA A 90 -5.85 13.94 -0.60
N GLU A 91 -6.99 13.54 -1.14
CA GLU A 91 -8.14 14.39 -1.46
C GLU A 91 -9.35 13.88 -0.67
N ASN A 92 -10.34 14.75 -0.38
CA ASN A 92 -11.56 14.39 0.34
C ASN A 92 -11.30 13.61 1.63
N VAL A 93 -10.45 14.16 2.49
CA VAL A 93 -10.05 13.54 3.77
C VAL A 93 -11.20 13.66 4.77
N GLU A 94 -11.71 12.52 5.22
CA GLU A 94 -12.80 12.38 6.18
C GLU A 94 -12.29 11.65 7.43
N THR A 95 -12.59 12.16 8.63
CA THR A 95 -12.26 11.47 9.88
C THR A 95 -13.36 10.48 10.23
N VAL A 96 -12.97 9.26 10.59
CA VAL A 96 -13.87 8.16 10.92
C VAL A 96 -13.56 7.65 12.33
N ASP A 97 -14.61 7.43 13.13
CA ASP A 97 -14.46 6.90 14.49
C ASP A 97 -14.01 5.43 14.46
N GLN A 98 -12.96 5.13 15.23
CA GLN A 98 -12.36 3.80 15.27
C GLN A 98 -13.11 2.90 16.26
N LEU A 99 -13.47 1.69 15.83
CA LEU A 99 -13.93 0.65 16.76
C LEU A 99 -12.78 0.26 17.71
N ASN A 100 -13.03 0.40 19.02
CA ASN A 100 -12.02 0.46 20.08
C ASN A 100 -11.16 -0.82 20.25
N TYR A 101 -11.73 -2.01 20.04
CA TYR A 101 -11.04 -3.27 20.36
C TYR A 101 -9.99 -3.66 19.30
N GLN A 102 -10.34 -3.50 18.01
CA GLN A 102 -9.45 -3.79 16.89
C GLN A 102 -8.29 -2.78 16.82
N ASN A 103 -8.52 -1.55 17.30
CA ASN A 103 -7.49 -0.53 17.28
C ASN A 103 -6.39 -0.74 18.32
N HIS A 104 -6.72 -1.25 19.51
CA HIS A 104 -5.75 -1.32 20.61
C HIS A 104 -4.56 -2.23 20.28
N ILE A 105 -4.81 -3.49 19.88
CA ILE A 105 -3.77 -4.46 19.51
C ILE A 105 -2.89 -3.92 18.37
N ARG A 106 -3.54 -3.38 17.33
CA ARG A 106 -2.89 -2.76 16.18
C ARG A 106 -2.00 -1.59 16.60
N SER A 107 -2.51 -0.69 17.44
CA SER A 107 -1.80 0.50 17.93
C SER A 107 -0.55 0.12 18.75
N LEU A 108 -0.63 -0.92 19.58
CA LEU A 108 0.53 -1.42 20.33
C LEU A 108 1.66 -1.89 19.40
N LEU A 109 1.30 -2.63 18.34
CA LEU A 109 2.26 -3.09 17.34
C LEU A 109 2.80 -1.96 16.49
N GLU A 110 1.95 -1.02 16.08
CA GLU A 110 2.35 0.13 15.29
C GLU A 110 3.32 1.01 16.05
N HIS A 111 3.08 1.27 17.35
CA HIS A 111 4.01 2.03 18.19
C HIS A 111 5.37 1.32 18.32
N ALA A 112 5.37 0.00 18.55
CA ALA A 112 6.63 -0.76 18.64
C ALA A 112 7.38 -0.80 17.30
N LEU A 113 6.65 -0.82 16.19
CA LEU A 113 7.22 -0.81 14.84
C LEU A 113 7.74 0.58 14.44
N ASP A 114 7.03 1.65 14.81
CA ASP A 114 7.47 3.03 14.61
C ASP A 114 8.80 3.30 15.34
N GLU A 115 8.92 2.87 16.61
CA GLU A 115 10.18 2.95 17.37
C GLU A 115 11.35 2.29 16.62
N TYR A 116 11.12 1.08 16.09
CA TYR A 116 12.11 0.37 15.28
C TYR A 116 12.44 1.14 13.99
N VAL A 117 11.42 1.60 13.27
CA VAL A 117 11.62 2.23 11.97
C VAL A 117 12.36 3.57 12.10
N GLU A 118 12.05 4.36 13.13
CA GLU A 118 12.73 5.62 13.43
C GLU A 118 14.20 5.42 13.85
N GLU A 119 14.51 4.36 14.60
CA GLU A 119 15.87 4.04 15.03
C GLU A 119 16.77 3.59 13.86
N PHE A 120 16.24 2.76 12.94
CA PHE A 120 17.07 2.08 11.93
C PHE A 120 16.97 2.67 10.52
N TYR A 121 15.95 3.49 10.21
CA TYR A 121 15.74 4.05 8.87
C TYR A 121 15.52 5.57 8.90
N SER A 122 16.44 6.32 8.28
CA SER A 122 16.41 7.80 8.30
C SER A 122 15.14 8.44 7.73
N ASN A 123 14.53 7.81 6.71
CA ASN A 123 13.24 8.21 6.14
C ASN A 123 12.32 7.00 6.13
N GLY A 124 12.18 6.40 7.31
CA GLY A 124 11.32 5.25 7.54
C GLY A 124 9.85 5.64 7.69
N THR A 125 8.94 4.75 7.31
CA THR A 125 7.51 4.88 7.65
C THR A 125 6.92 3.48 7.83
N ALA A 126 6.05 3.32 8.81
CA ALA A 126 5.38 2.07 9.12
C ALA A 126 3.85 2.22 9.07
N ALA A 127 3.15 1.11 8.85
CA ALA A 127 1.70 1.02 8.95
C ALA A 127 1.29 -0.40 9.36
N VAL A 128 0.28 -0.52 10.23
CA VAL A 128 -0.23 -1.81 10.69
C VAL A 128 -1.74 -1.92 10.47
N TYR A 129 -2.17 -3.06 9.92
CA TYR A 129 -3.56 -3.37 9.61
C TYR A 129 -3.98 -4.70 10.23
N THR A 130 -5.27 -4.85 10.54
CA THR A 130 -5.86 -6.08 11.08
C THR A 130 -6.94 -6.55 10.14
N THR A 131 -6.94 -7.84 9.81
CA THR A 131 -7.98 -8.46 8.98
C THR A 131 -8.92 -9.27 9.87
N VAL A 132 -10.21 -9.19 9.60
CA VAL A 132 -11.27 -9.89 10.32
C VAL A 132 -11.82 -11.00 9.43
N LYS A 133 -11.93 -12.22 9.96
CA LYS A 133 -12.43 -13.43 9.28
C LYS A 133 -13.82 -13.29 8.64
N CYS A 134 -14.61 -12.27 9.01
CA CYS A 134 -16.00 -12.12 8.57
C CYS A 134 -16.15 -11.30 7.27
N LEU A 135 -15.12 -10.56 6.83
CA LEU A 135 -15.17 -9.77 5.60
C LEU A 135 -14.95 -10.61 4.33
N ASP A 136 -14.22 -11.72 4.43
CA ASP A 136 -14.00 -12.64 3.30
C ASP A 136 -15.31 -13.26 2.77
N ASN A 137 -16.34 -13.37 3.63
CA ASN A 137 -17.64 -13.91 3.23
C ASN A 137 -18.54 -12.85 2.59
N MET A 138 -18.37 -11.57 2.90
CA MET A 138 -19.21 -10.50 2.33
C MET A 138 -18.82 -10.18 0.89
N GLU A 139 -17.53 -10.25 0.54
CA GLU A 139 -17.08 -10.09 -0.85
C GLU A 139 -17.53 -11.27 -1.72
N GLN A 140 -17.47 -12.50 -1.19
CA GLN A 140 -17.96 -13.70 -1.90
C GLN A 140 -19.49 -13.72 -2.05
N GLU A 141 -20.24 -13.20 -1.07
CA GLU A 141 -21.69 -13.05 -1.16
C GLU A 141 -22.09 -11.95 -2.15
N GLN A 142 -21.37 -10.82 -2.20
CA GLN A 142 -21.59 -9.74 -3.17
C GLN A 142 -21.25 -10.16 -4.60
N GLU A 143 -20.14 -10.89 -4.83
CA GLU A 143 -19.82 -11.45 -6.15
C GLU A 143 -20.88 -12.45 -6.63
N GLN A 144 -21.41 -13.28 -5.73
CA GLN A 144 -22.50 -14.21 -6.04
C GLN A 144 -23.85 -13.52 -6.25
N GLU A 145 -24.12 -12.38 -5.61
CA GLU A 145 -25.32 -11.57 -5.85
C GLU A 145 -25.23 -10.82 -7.19
N LEU A 146 -24.06 -10.27 -7.53
CA LEU A 146 -23.80 -9.65 -8.84
C LEU A 146 -23.92 -10.66 -9.99
N GLU A 147 -23.41 -11.89 -9.82
CA GLU A 147 -23.60 -12.96 -10.82
C GLU A 147 -25.07 -13.40 -10.94
N LYS A 148 -25.85 -13.38 -9.85
CA LYS A 148 -27.28 -13.71 -9.88
C LYS A 148 -28.12 -12.62 -10.54
N GLU A 149 -27.77 -11.35 -10.34
CA GLU A 149 -28.43 -10.22 -11.00
C GLU A 149 -28.11 -10.20 -12.51
N GLN A 150 -26.86 -10.44 -12.90
CA GLN A 150 -26.48 -10.52 -14.32
C GLN A 150 -27.18 -11.68 -15.05
N ASN A 151 -27.30 -12.85 -14.41
CA ASN A 151 -28.04 -13.99 -14.98
C ASN A 151 -29.57 -13.77 -15.02
N GLN A 152 -30.14 -12.92 -14.16
CA GLN A 152 -31.56 -12.56 -14.23
C GLN A 152 -31.85 -11.58 -15.37
N VAL A 153 -30.96 -10.62 -15.63
CA VAL A 153 -31.13 -9.65 -16.72
C VAL A 153 -31.02 -10.33 -18.10
N GLU A 154 -30.09 -11.27 -18.27
CA GLU A 154 -29.98 -12.04 -19.53
C GLU A 154 -31.23 -12.89 -19.83
N GLN A 155 -31.90 -13.42 -18.80
CA GLN A 155 -33.16 -14.16 -18.98
C GLN A 155 -34.36 -13.26 -19.31
N THR A 156 -34.31 -11.99 -18.95
CA THR A 156 -35.38 -11.03 -19.28
C THR A 156 -35.25 -10.43 -20.68
N ASP A 157 -34.03 -10.32 -21.21
CA ASP A 157 -33.78 -9.81 -22.56
C ASP A 157 -34.06 -10.87 -23.65
N GLU A 158 -33.95 -12.16 -23.33
CA GLU A 158 -34.39 -13.24 -24.24
C GLU A 158 -35.92 -13.36 -24.36
N ALA A 159 -36.69 -12.84 -23.40
CA ALA A 159 -38.16 -12.94 -23.40
C ALA A 159 -38.87 -11.80 -24.16
N VAL A 160 -38.17 -10.72 -24.51
CA VAL A 160 -38.77 -9.54 -25.19
C VAL A 160 -38.65 -9.60 -26.72
N ASN A 161 -37.92 -10.57 -27.28
CA ASN A 161 -37.72 -10.69 -28.74
C ASN A 161 -38.67 -11.66 -29.48
N GLU A 162 -39.72 -12.17 -28.82
CA GLU A 162 -40.81 -12.92 -29.47
C GLU A 162 -42.18 -12.26 -29.20
N SER A 163 -42.46 -11.12 -29.85
CA SER A 163 -43.83 -10.73 -30.23
C SER A 163 -43.83 -9.47 -31.11
N GLY A 164 -43.59 -9.66 -32.40
CA GLY A 164 -43.91 -8.66 -33.40
C GLY A 164 -45.33 -8.87 -33.94
N GLU A 165 -46.25 -7.92 -33.71
CA GLU A 165 -47.27 -7.59 -34.71
C GLU A 165 -47.90 -6.19 -34.55
N LYS A 166 -47.71 -5.40 -35.63
CA LYS A 166 -48.59 -4.41 -36.30
C LYS A 166 -49.27 -3.24 -35.57
N LEU A 167 -48.99 -2.05 -36.12
CA LEU A 167 -49.82 -0.83 -36.11
C LEU A 167 -51.24 -1.05 -36.68
N PRO A 168 -52.19 -0.16 -36.33
CA PRO A 168 -52.62 0.82 -37.33
C PRO A 168 -52.79 2.27 -36.81
N GLU A 169 -52.96 3.14 -37.81
CA GLU A 169 -52.96 4.60 -37.91
C GLU A 169 -54.12 5.39 -37.27
N GLU A 170 -53.82 6.69 -37.10
CA GLU A 170 -54.62 7.92 -37.24
C GLU A 170 -55.71 8.32 -36.22
N GLY A 171 -55.62 9.59 -35.79
CA GLY A 171 -56.63 10.32 -35.02
C GLY A 171 -56.15 11.72 -34.63
N ASP A 172 -56.74 12.71 -35.31
CA ASP A 172 -56.46 14.15 -35.44
C ASP A 172 -56.58 15.05 -34.19
N SER A 173 -56.24 16.34 -34.42
CA SER A 173 -56.55 17.59 -33.67
C SER A 173 -55.64 17.97 -32.48
N GLU A 174 -55.38 19.25 -32.17
CA GLU A 174 -55.23 20.55 -32.85
C GLU A 174 -54.86 21.54 -31.70
N ASN A 175 -54.15 22.62 -32.03
CA ASN A 175 -54.08 23.93 -31.34
C ASN A 175 -53.41 24.03 -29.95
N GLU A 176 -52.27 24.73 -29.83
CA GLU A 176 -51.99 26.18 -29.91
C GLU A 176 -52.05 26.87 -28.53
N GLU A 177 -50.91 27.46 -28.19
CA GLU A 177 -50.64 28.74 -27.48
C GLU A 177 -51.50 29.11 -26.24
N ASN A 178 -50.96 29.64 -25.15
CA ASN A 178 -50.10 30.83 -25.09
C ASN A 178 -49.65 31.12 -23.64
N SER A 179 -48.56 31.90 -23.49
CA SER A 179 -48.34 33.05 -22.55
C SER A 179 -48.82 32.97 -21.08
N GLU A 180 -48.18 33.51 -20.05
CA GLU A 180 -47.16 34.55 -19.91
C GLU A 180 -46.78 34.65 -18.42
N GLU A 181 -45.69 35.36 -18.17
CA GLU A 181 -45.08 35.74 -16.90
C GLU A 181 -46.02 36.52 -15.94
N GLN A 182 -45.70 36.53 -14.62
CA GLN A 182 -45.22 37.75 -13.97
C GLN A 182 -44.78 37.56 -12.50
N GLN A 183 -43.75 38.33 -12.18
CA GLN A 183 -43.11 38.58 -10.89
C GLN A 183 -43.97 39.50 -10.01
N ASP A 184 -43.77 39.49 -8.69
CA ASP A 184 -43.66 40.75 -7.92
C ASP A 184 -42.91 40.56 -6.58
N ALA A 185 -42.22 41.62 -6.17
CA ALA A 185 -41.38 41.77 -4.99
C ALA A 185 -42.02 42.72 -3.95
N GLY A 186 -41.61 42.65 -2.67
CA GLY A 186 -41.97 43.68 -1.71
C GLY A 186 -41.44 43.50 -0.28
N LYS A 187 -40.53 44.40 0.13
CA LYS A 187 -39.93 44.67 1.47
C LYS A 187 -40.99 44.96 2.57
N THR A 188 -40.73 44.90 3.89
CA THR A 188 -39.99 45.91 4.70
C THR A 188 -39.92 45.55 6.21
N GLU A 189 -38.76 45.83 6.82
CA GLU A 189 -38.29 46.17 8.21
C GLU A 189 -39.18 46.06 9.47
N GLN A 190 -38.61 45.63 10.63
CA GLN A 190 -38.13 46.50 11.75
C GLN A 190 -37.57 45.71 12.97
N GLN A 191 -36.70 46.40 13.73
CA GLN A 191 -35.87 46.01 14.89
C GLN A 191 -36.63 46.00 16.24
N GLU A 192 -36.09 45.34 17.28
CA GLU A 192 -35.73 45.98 18.58
C GLU A 192 -35.06 45.00 19.60
N GLU A 193 -34.13 45.56 20.37
CA GLU A 193 -33.29 44.96 21.43
C GLU A 193 -34.00 44.82 22.79
N SER A 194 -33.50 43.94 23.69
CA SER A 194 -32.92 44.31 25.01
C SER A 194 -32.95 43.17 26.08
N SER A 195 -31.81 42.99 26.75
CA SER A 195 -31.59 42.31 28.07
C SER A 195 -31.94 43.29 29.23
N PRO A 196 -31.86 43.01 30.58
CA PRO A 196 -30.90 42.13 31.28
C PRO A 196 -31.22 41.59 32.74
N LYS A 197 -30.21 40.91 33.34
CA LYS A 197 -29.74 40.88 34.77
C LYS A 197 -30.00 39.70 35.74
N GLU A 198 -28.86 39.11 36.15
CA GLU A 198 -28.34 38.54 37.43
C GLU A 198 -29.19 38.43 38.72
N SER A 199 -28.91 37.38 39.51
CA SER A 199 -28.78 37.39 40.99
C SER A 199 -28.03 36.13 41.52
N GLN A 200 -27.29 36.30 42.63
CA GLN A 200 -26.30 35.40 43.24
C GLN A 200 -26.86 34.51 44.39
N ASP A 201 -26.12 33.44 44.71
CA ASP A 201 -25.55 33.10 46.06
C ASP A 201 -25.95 31.79 46.81
N LYS A 202 -24.89 31.16 47.37
CA LYS A 202 -24.73 30.28 48.56
C LYS A 202 -24.73 28.73 48.56
N LEU A 203 -23.72 28.25 49.30
CA LEU A 203 -23.29 26.90 49.73
C LEU A 203 -24.08 26.34 50.93
N GLU A 204 -24.17 25.00 51.05
CA GLU A 204 -24.31 24.30 52.34
C GLU A 204 -23.78 22.85 52.30
N GLU A 205 -23.19 22.40 53.42
CA GLU A 205 -22.41 21.16 53.64
C GLU A 205 -23.23 19.97 54.21
N ALA A 206 -22.65 18.76 54.07
CA ALA A 206 -22.63 17.60 55.00
C ALA A 206 -23.58 16.37 54.83
N GLN A 207 -22.92 15.19 54.90
CA GLN A 207 -23.32 13.75 54.79
C GLN A 207 -24.03 13.18 56.07
N PRO A 208 -24.39 11.86 56.27
CA PRO A 208 -24.02 10.60 55.57
C PRO A 208 -25.05 9.43 55.43
N ASN A 209 -24.63 8.44 54.59
CA ASN A 209 -25.01 7.02 54.31
C ASN A 209 -26.06 6.24 55.16
N PRO A 210 -26.68 5.18 54.60
CA PRO A 210 -26.08 3.83 54.70
C PRO A 210 -26.18 2.92 53.45
N VAL A 211 -25.06 2.24 53.20
CA VAL A 211 -24.80 0.89 52.65
C VAL A 211 -25.98 0.07 52.11
N ASP A 212 -25.89 -0.33 50.84
CA ASP A 212 -26.18 -1.71 50.37
C ASP A 212 -25.51 -1.93 48.99
N GLU A 213 -24.64 -2.95 48.91
CA GLU A 213 -24.11 -3.57 47.68
C GLU A 213 -24.56 -5.05 47.70
N PRO A 214 -24.56 -5.81 46.59
CA PRO A 214 -24.47 -5.43 45.17
C PRO A 214 -25.58 -6.09 44.33
N ALA A 215 -25.96 -5.49 43.19
CA ALA A 215 -26.71 -6.19 42.14
C ALA A 215 -25.96 -6.04 40.82
N ALA A 216 -25.34 -7.15 40.41
CA ALA A 216 -24.63 -7.30 39.16
C ALA A 216 -25.59 -7.39 37.96
N GLN A 217 -25.01 -7.09 36.79
CA GLN A 217 -25.45 -7.39 35.42
C GLN A 217 -26.44 -6.39 34.80
N ASN A 218 -25.97 -5.61 33.81
CA ASN A 218 -25.94 -6.12 32.42
C ASN A 218 -25.17 -5.13 31.51
N THR A 219 -23.85 -5.22 31.48
CA THR A 219 -23.05 -4.64 30.41
C THR A 219 -23.21 -5.55 29.21
N GLN A 220 -23.88 -5.10 28.15
CA GLN A 220 -24.01 -5.86 26.91
C GLN A 220 -22.60 -6.09 26.34
N GLU A 221 -22.15 -7.33 26.43
CA GLU A 221 -21.00 -7.86 25.71
C GLU A 221 -21.28 -7.70 24.20
N THR A 222 -20.64 -6.72 23.58
CA THR A 222 -20.55 -6.61 22.13
C THR A 222 -19.77 -7.80 21.60
N LYS A 223 -20.42 -8.58 20.71
CA LYS A 223 -19.87 -9.76 20.03
C LYS A 223 -18.46 -9.48 19.51
N SER A 224 -17.51 -10.32 19.93
CA SER A 224 -16.13 -10.35 19.48
C SER A 224 -16.04 -10.86 18.03
N GLU A 225 -15.61 -10.01 17.12
CA GLU A 225 -15.16 -10.45 15.81
C GLU A 225 -13.69 -10.91 15.93
N ASP A 226 -13.44 -12.20 15.74
CA ASP A 226 -12.11 -12.80 15.92
C ASP A 226 -11.16 -12.37 14.78
N ILE A 227 -10.12 -11.62 15.13
CA ILE A 227 -9.04 -11.21 14.22
C ILE A 227 -8.35 -12.49 13.68
N SER A 228 -8.13 -12.55 12.37
CA SER A 228 -7.44 -13.68 11.73
C SER A 228 -5.97 -13.41 11.52
N GLU A 229 -5.65 -12.24 10.99
CA GLU A 229 -4.31 -11.88 10.55
C GLU A 229 -3.98 -10.42 10.90
N ILE A 230 -2.71 -10.17 11.19
CA ILE A 230 -2.17 -8.83 11.38
C ILE A 230 -1.12 -8.58 10.31
N ASN A 231 -1.30 -7.53 9.52
CA ASN A 231 -0.38 -7.14 8.45
C ASN A 231 0.45 -5.94 8.91
N LEU A 232 1.77 -6.10 8.96
CA LEU A 232 2.73 -5.05 9.30
C LEU A 232 3.52 -4.66 8.05
N TYR A 233 3.59 -3.37 7.77
CA TYR A 233 4.35 -2.82 6.66
C TYR A 233 5.33 -1.79 7.16
N TYR A 234 6.55 -1.80 6.62
CA TYR A 234 7.46 -0.68 6.78
C TYR A 234 8.33 -0.52 5.53
N THR A 235 8.72 0.73 5.29
CA THR A 235 9.66 1.07 4.23
C THR A 235 10.78 1.92 4.78
N GLY A 236 11.98 1.71 4.25
CA GLY A 236 13.15 2.52 4.51
C GLY A 236 13.66 3.11 3.20
N ASN A 237 13.73 4.44 3.12
CA ASN A 237 14.07 5.14 1.90
C ASN A 237 15.37 5.93 2.04
N LYS A 238 16.24 5.88 1.03
CA LYS A 238 17.42 6.75 0.96
C LYS A 238 17.76 7.04 -0.49
N PHE A 239 17.75 8.32 -0.85
CA PHE A 239 17.96 8.78 -2.22
C PHE A 239 18.99 9.90 -2.25
N ASN A 240 19.83 9.92 -3.27
CA ASN A 240 20.75 11.01 -3.55
C ASN A 240 20.96 11.13 -5.06
N GLN A 241 20.03 11.82 -5.72
CA GLN A 241 20.07 12.03 -7.18
C GLN A 241 21.33 12.78 -7.63
N SER A 242 21.81 13.76 -6.84
CA SER A 242 23.06 14.49 -7.15
C SER A 242 24.30 13.58 -7.18
N ASN A 243 24.26 12.46 -6.45
CA ASN A 243 25.28 11.43 -6.45
C ASN A 243 24.86 10.18 -7.25
N TYR A 244 23.82 10.29 -8.07
CA TYR A 244 23.36 9.26 -9.00
C TYR A 244 22.98 7.92 -8.36
N TRP A 245 22.33 7.93 -7.20
CA TRP A 245 21.78 6.69 -6.63
C TRP A 245 20.49 6.85 -5.84
N SER A 246 19.71 5.77 -5.84
CA SER A 246 18.47 5.61 -5.09
C SER A 246 18.41 4.22 -4.46
N GLY A 247 17.82 4.12 -3.27
CA GLY A 247 17.71 2.89 -2.52
C GLY A 247 16.43 2.84 -1.70
N LYS A 248 15.74 1.69 -1.75
CA LYS A 248 14.49 1.45 -1.04
C LYS A 248 14.47 0.04 -0.46
N TRP A 249 14.13 -0.02 0.81
CA TRP A 249 13.79 -1.23 1.56
C TRP A 249 12.28 -1.26 1.75
N ARG A 250 11.64 -2.39 1.45
CA ARG A 250 10.22 -2.63 1.69
C ARG A 250 10.09 -3.94 2.42
N ALA A 251 9.33 -3.93 3.50
CA ALA A 251 9.03 -5.14 4.24
C ALA A 251 7.53 -5.24 4.48
N ARG A 252 6.99 -6.42 4.20
CA ARG A 252 5.64 -6.85 4.54
C ARG A 252 5.78 -8.05 5.46
N TRP A 253 5.13 -8.01 6.60
CA TRP A 253 5.00 -9.14 7.50
C TRP A 253 3.53 -9.43 7.74
N VAL A 254 3.16 -10.70 7.64
CA VAL A 254 1.82 -11.19 7.95
C VAL A 254 1.95 -12.11 9.13
N TYR A 255 1.31 -11.74 10.25
CA TYR A 255 1.18 -12.58 11.42
C TYR A 255 -0.19 -13.26 11.37
N ASP A 256 -0.20 -14.57 11.11
CA ASP A 256 -1.40 -15.39 11.17
C ASP A 256 -1.61 -15.88 12.61
N LEU A 257 -2.72 -15.44 13.22
CA LEU A 257 -3.09 -15.75 14.60
C LEU A 257 -3.62 -17.18 14.75
N THR A 258 -3.94 -17.86 13.64
CA THR A 258 -4.44 -19.24 13.65
C THR A 258 -3.29 -20.24 13.68
N SER A 259 -2.19 -19.95 12.95
CA SER A 259 -1.00 -20.82 12.88
C SER A 259 0.13 -20.40 13.81
N ASP A 260 0.03 -19.21 14.43
CA ASP A 260 1.11 -18.56 15.17
C ASP A 260 2.41 -18.40 14.35
N GLU A 261 2.29 -18.27 13.03
CA GLU A 261 3.41 -18.05 12.11
C GLU A 261 3.46 -16.60 11.62
N ILE A 262 4.68 -16.07 11.49
CA ILE A 262 4.94 -14.75 10.91
C ILE A 262 5.68 -14.96 9.59
N VAL A 263 5.02 -14.61 8.50
CA VAL A 263 5.57 -14.71 7.14
C VAL A 263 5.98 -13.31 6.70
N GLY A 264 7.27 -13.13 6.45
CA GLY A 264 7.82 -11.91 5.91
C GLY A 264 8.00 -11.98 4.40
N ASN A 265 8.01 -10.82 3.78
CA ASN A 265 8.53 -10.56 2.46
C ASN A 265 9.30 -9.24 2.50
N ILE A 266 10.60 -9.29 2.20
CA ILE A 266 11.53 -8.18 2.21
C ILE A 266 12.02 -7.98 0.78
N ASP A 267 11.75 -6.80 0.22
CA ASP A 267 12.18 -6.40 -1.10
C ASP A 267 13.14 -5.20 -1.01
N ILE A 268 14.33 -5.35 -1.59
CA ILE A 268 15.36 -4.33 -1.66
C ILE A 268 15.54 -3.94 -3.12
N SER A 269 15.52 -2.63 -3.37
CA SER A 269 15.72 -2.05 -4.70
C SER A 269 16.74 -0.93 -4.59
N ILE A 270 17.88 -1.08 -5.27
CA ILE A 270 18.95 -0.08 -5.32
C ILE A 270 19.28 0.18 -6.79
N HIS A 271 19.49 1.44 -7.14
CA HIS A 271 19.87 1.89 -8.46
C HIS A 271 21.03 2.87 -8.34
N TYR A 272 22.09 2.65 -9.12
CA TYR A 272 23.22 3.55 -9.27
C TYR A 272 23.45 3.80 -10.77
N PHE A 273 23.50 5.07 -11.15
CA PHE A 273 23.43 5.48 -12.55
C PHE A 273 24.50 6.49 -12.99
N GLU A 274 25.64 6.56 -12.29
CA GLU A 274 26.76 7.39 -12.71
C GLU A 274 27.56 6.68 -13.82
N ASN A 275 27.55 7.24 -15.05
CA ASN A 275 28.28 6.70 -16.21
C ASN A 275 27.94 5.23 -16.56
N GLY A 276 26.76 4.77 -16.17
CA GLY A 276 26.28 3.41 -16.37
C GLY A 276 24.90 3.23 -15.73
N ASN A 277 24.35 2.01 -15.78
CA ASN A 277 23.13 1.65 -15.06
C ASN A 277 23.38 0.33 -14.34
N VAL A 278 23.41 0.38 -13.01
CA VAL A 278 23.58 -0.78 -12.15
C VAL A 278 22.42 -0.83 -11.17
N GLN A 279 21.69 -1.94 -11.19
CA GLN A 279 20.57 -2.17 -10.28
C GLN A 279 20.78 -3.42 -9.45
N LEU A 280 20.32 -3.37 -8.20
CA LEU A 280 20.15 -4.51 -7.33
C LEU A 280 18.66 -4.63 -7.01
N GLN A 281 18.08 -5.76 -7.38
CA GLN A 281 16.77 -6.22 -6.94
C GLN A 281 16.97 -7.50 -6.14
N ALA A 282 16.61 -7.48 -4.86
CA ALA A 282 16.68 -8.64 -3.99
C ALA A 282 15.34 -8.82 -3.28
N SER A 283 14.89 -10.06 -3.20
CA SER A 283 13.66 -10.45 -2.50
C SER A 283 13.96 -11.60 -1.55
N HIS A 284 13.41 -11.55 -0.34
CA HIS A 284 13.59 -12.57 0.69
C HIS A 284 12.29 -12.77 1.46
N ALA A 285 11.81 -14.01 1.51
CA ALA A 285 10.57 -14.36 2.19
C ALA A 285 10.84 -15.20 3.46
N PRO A 286 11.26 -14.57 4.58
CA PRO A 286 11.51 -15.30 5.82
C PRO A 286 10.22 -15.83 6.43
N LYS A 287 10.31 -16.98 7.11
CA LYS A 287 9.23 -17.53 7.94
C LYS A 287 9.76 -17.74 9.34
N ILE A 288 9.14 -17.10 10.33
CA ILE A 288 9.51 -17.20 11.74
C ILE A 288 8.30 -17.61 12.56
N LYS A 289 8.52 -18.32 13.66
CA LYS A 289 7.45 -18.64 14.62
C LYS A 289 7.23 -17.47 15.55
N SER A 290 5.96 -17.18 15.86
CA SER A 290 5.62 -16.14 16.82
C SER A 290 6.18 -16.51 18.21
N PRO A 291 6.78 -15.55 18.93
CA PRO A 291 7.15 -15.72 20.34
C PRO A 291 5.95 -15.60 21.30
N LEU A 292 4.74 -15.43 20.76
CA LEU A 292 3.46 -15.29 21.45
C LEU A 292 2.48 -16.38 20.97
N GLN A 293 1.40 -16.57 21.73
CA GLN A 293 0.25 -17.40 21.36
C GLN A 293 -0.97 -16.47 21.28
N GLY A 294 -1.39 -16.13 20.05
CA GLY A 294 -2.45 -15.15 19.81
C GLY A 294 -1.98 -13.67 19.79
N PRO A 295 -2.94 -12.72 19.72
CA PRO A 295 -2.64 -11.31 19.48
C PRO A 295 -1.96 -10.65 20.70
N PRO A 296 -1.07 -9.67 20.49
CA PRO A 296 -0.43 -8.96 21.59
C PRO A 296 -1.45 -8.10 22.35
N THR A 297 -1.58 -8.35 23.65
CA THR A 297 -2.50 -7.60 24.52
C THR A 297 -1.77 -6.52 25.32
N THR A 298 -0.45 -6.65 25.45
CA THR A 298 0.38 -5.71 26.20
C THR A 298 1.47 -5.07 25.31
N PRO A 299 1.95 -3.86 25.66
CA PRO A 299 3.07 -3.23 24.95
C PRO A 299 4.35 -4.07 24.95
N GLU A 300 4.60 -4.84 26.02
CA GLU A 300 5.80 -5.69 26.13
C GLU A 300 5.75 -6.88 25.16
N GLU A 301 4.57 -7.48 24.99
CA GLU A 301 4.32 -8.53 24.01
C GLU A 301 4.52 -8.01 22.58
N ALA A 302 3.97 -6.83 22.27
CA ALA A 302 4.16 -6.18 20.97
C ALA A 302 5.66 -5.94 20.67
N LYS A 303 6.42 -5.42 21.64
CA LYS A 303 7.87 -5.24 21.50
C LYS A 303 8.62 -6.57 21.32
N LYS A 304 8.17 -7.65 21.98
CA LYS A 304 8.76 -8.98 21.81
C LYS A 304 8.53 -9.53 20.39
N LEU A 305 7.33 -9.30 19.83
CA LEU A 305 7.01 -9.67 18.44
C LEU A 305 7.88 -8.91 17.44
N VAL A 306 7.92 -7.58 17.56
CA VAL A 306 8.75 -6.72 16.70
C VAL A 306 10.22 -7.08 16.83
N LYS A 307 10.72 -7.40 18.03
CA LYS A 307 12.10 -7.84 18.22
C LYS A 307 12.45 -9.11 17.43
N ALA A 308 11.52 -10.05 17.26
CA ALA A 308 11.73 -11.23 16.42
C ALA A 308 11.89 -10.85 14.94
N ILE A 309 11.11 -9.88 14.46
CA ILE A 309 11.24 -9.29 13.11
C ILE A 309 12.60 -8.60 12.96
N ILE A 310 13.01 -7.78 13.93
CA ILE A 310 14.31 -7.08 13.92
C ILE A 310 15.47 -8.05 13.79
N GLU A 311 15.43 -9.16 14.53
CA GLU A 311 16.47 -10.18 14.48
C GLU A 311 16.54 -10.84 13.09
N SER A 312 15.38 -11.14 12.48
CA SER A 312 15.32 -11.65 11.11
C SER A 312 15.89 -10.64 10.10
N ASP A 313 15.56 -9.35 10.22
CA ASP A 313 16.07 -8.29 9.34
C ASP A 313 17.59 -8.16 9.45
N ARG A 314 18.13 -8.17 10.68
CA ARG A 314 19.58 -8.13 10.92
C ARG A 314 20.30 -9.32 10.32
N GLN A 315 19.72 -10.52 10.43
CA GLN A 315 20.28 -11.72 9.83
C GLN A 315 20.31 -11.60 8.30
N TYR A 316 19.25 -11.09 7.69
CA TYR A 316 19.22 -10.90 6.24
C TYR A 316 20.21 -9.82 5.77
N GLN A 317 20.30 -8.69 6.48
CA GLN A 317 21.28 -7.64 6.18
C GLN A 317 22.72 -8.17 6.30
N ALA A 318 23.04 -8.90 7.37
CA ALA A 318 24.36 -9.52 7.55
C ALA A 318 24.65 -10.54 6.45
N HIS A 319 23.65 -11.34 6.05
CA HIS A 319 23.77 -12.28 4.95
C HIS A 319 24.11 -11.60 3.63
N LEU A 320 23.44 -10.48 3.30
CA LEU A 320 23.73 -9.72 2.08
C LEU A 320 25.16 -9.16 2.09
N ASN A 321 25.63 -8.61 3.21
CA ASN A 321 26.99 -8.10 3.33
C ASN A 321 28.04 -9.19 3.03
N VAL A 322 27.86 -10.37 3.62
CA VAL A 322 28.74 -11.53 3.38
C VAL A 322 28.62 -12.05 1.95
N LEU A 323 27.41 -12.11 1.39
CA LEU A 323 27.17 -12.55 0.01
C LEU A 323 27.93 -11.69 -1.00
N TYR A 324 27.87 -10.36 -0.84
CA TYR A 324 28.55 -9.41 -1.71
C TYR A 324 30.08 -9.47 -1.58
N GLN A 325 30.59 -9.49 -0.34
CA GLN A 325 32.03 -9.54 -0.10
C GLN A 325 32.63 -10.89 -0.52
N ASP A 326 32.14 -12.02 -0.02
CA ASP A 326 32.86 -13.29 -0.12
C ASP A 326 32.51 -14.11 -1.38
N LYS A 327 31.26 -14.04 -1.83
CA LYS A 327 30.78 -14.92 -2.92
C LYS A 327 30.76 -14.19 -4.26
N LEU A 328 30.17 -13.00 -4.32
CA LEU A 328 30.06 -12.26 -5.57
C LEU A 328 31.40 -11.66 -6.01
N SER A 329 32.03 -10.85 -5.15
CA SER A 329 33.25 -10.11 -5.52
C SER A 329 34.45 -11.03 -5.80
N GLU A 330 34.69 -12.00 -4.91
CA GLU A 330 35.90 -12.81 -4.94
C GLU A 330 35.78 -14.07 -5.81
N LYS A 331 34.60 -14.69 -5.91
CA LYS A 331 34.42 -15.95 -6.64
C LYS A 331 33.76 -15.76 -7.99
N LEU A 332 32.55 -15.19 -8.02
CA LEU A 332 31.72 -15.14 -9.24
C LEU A 332 32.27 -14.14 -10.26
N PHE A 333 32.63 -12.92 -9.87
CA PHE A 333 33.18 -11.96 -10.85
C PHE A 333 34.56 -12.37 -11.36
N LYS A 334 35.41 -12.96 -10.52
CA LYS A 334 36.72 -13.47 -10.94
C LYS A 334 36.63 -14.68 -11.87
N SER A 335 35.60 -15.52 -11.72
CA SER A 335 35.37 -16.66 -12.62
C SER A 335 34.84 -16.22 -13.99
N LEU A 336 34.06 -15.13 -14.04
CA LEU A 336 33.55 -14.56 -15.29
C LEU A 336 34.67 -13.92 -16.12
N ARG A 337 35.44 -13.01 -15.51
CA ARG A 337 36.56 -12.34 -16.17
C ARG A 337 37.70 -12.10 -15.20
N ARG A 338 38.87 -12.60 -15.57
CA ARG A 338 40.09 -12.37 -14.81
C ARG A 338 40.61 -10.96 -15.10
N ALA A 339 41.07 -10.27 -14.05
CA ALA A 339 41.69 -8.95 -14.19
C ALA A 339 42.95 -8.99 -15.08
N LEU A 340 43.70 -10.10 -15.04
CA LEU A 340 44.86 -10.37 -15.89
C LEU A 340 44.80 -11.81 -16.45
N PRO A 341 45.42 -12.06 -17.61
CA PRO A 341 45.72 -13.40 -18.14
C PRO A 341 46.44 -14.33 -17.15
N ILE A 342 46.54 -15.64 -17.46
CA ILE A 342 47.09 -16.65 -16.52
C ILE A 342 48.54 -16.32 -16.19
N THR A 343 49.24 -15.78 -17.18
CA THR A 343 50.61 -15.27 -17.11
C THR A 343 50.79 -14.11 -16.13
N ARG A 344 49.71 -13.48 -15.64
CA ARG A 344 49.73 -12.25 -14.80
C ARG A 344 50.39 -11.05 -15.49
N GLU A 345 50.42 -11.05 -16.82
CA GLU A 345 50.93 -9.96 -17.64
C GLU A 345 49.83 -9.49 -18.61
N LYS A 346 49.88 -8.22 -19.02
CA LYS A 346 48.98 -7.71 -20.08
C LYS A 346 49.25 -8.50 -21.37
N ILE A 347 48.20 -8.63 -22.20
CA ILE A 347 48.32 -9.32 -23.48
C ILE A 347 49.32 -8.55 -24.36
N ASP A 348 50.33 -9.27 -24.81
CA ASP A 348 51.27 -8.81 -25.82
C ASP A 348 50.62 -8.99 -27.20
N TRP A 349 50.01 -7.92 -27.71
CA TRP A 349 49.27 -7.95 -28.97
C TRP A 349 50.16 -8.29 -30.17
N ASP A 350 51.44 -7.92 -30.15
CA ASP A 350 52.39 -8.25 -31.22
C ASP A 350 52.66 -9.75 -31.28
N LYS A 351 52.76 -10.41 -30.13
CA LYS A 351 52.85 -11.87 -30.06
C LYS A 351 51.56 -12.54 -30.53
N VAL A 352 50.39 -12.04 -30.13
CA VAL A 352 49.08 -12.63 -30.50
C VAL A 352 48.87 -12.63 -32.02
N VAL A 353 49.23 -11.54 -32.70
CA VAL A 353 49.06 -11.41 -34.16
C VAL A 353 50.02 -12.34 -34.93
N ASN A 354 51.23 -12.57 -34.39
CA ASN A 354 52.27 -13.36 -35.05
C ASN A 354 52.27 -14.85 -34.67
N TYR A 355 51.54 -15.25 -33.62
CA TYR A 355 51.46 -16.66 -33.19
C TYR A 355 50.53 -17.47 -34.09
N LYS A 356 51.09 -18.22 -35.05
CA LYS A 356 50.34 -19.27 -35.77
C LYS A 356 50.21 -20.52 -34.89
N LEU A 357 49.15 -20.57 -34.08
CA LEU A 357 48.81 -21.73 -33.23
C LEU A 357 48.79 -23.08 -33.96
N GLY A 358 48.54 -23.09 -35.28
CA GLY A 358 48.46 -24.31 -36.08
C GLY A 358 49.79 -25.06 -36.28
N SER A 359 50.95 -24.39 -36.23
CA SER A 359 52.25 -25.06 -36.51
C SER A 359 52.89 -25.73 -35.30
N GLU A 360 52.49 -25.34 -34.08
CA GLU A 360 53.03 -25.89 -32.83
C GLU A 360 52.22 -27.10 -32.35
N LEU A 361 50.90 -27.12 -32.56
CA LEU A 361 50.04 -28.28 -32.25
C LEU A 361 50.37 -29.53 -33.08
N GLY A 362 50.85 -29.35 -34.32
CA GLY A 362 51.26 -30.46 -35.19
C GLY A 362 52.57 -31.14 -34.79
N LYS A 363 53.42 -30.49 -33.97
CA LYS A 363 54.71 -31.03 -33.50
C LYS A 363 54.61 -31.77 -32.15
N LEU A 364 53.52 -31.58 -31.41
CA LEU A 364 53.28 -32.26 -30.13
C LEU A 364 52.64 -33.65 -30.30
N ASN A 365 52.14 -33.97 -31.49
CA ASN A 365 51.54 -35.27 -31.83
C ASN A 365 52.46 -36.17 -32.70
N SER A 366 53.74 -35.81 -32.83
CA SER A 366 54.76 -36.58 -33.59
C SER A 366 55.83 -37.17 -32.70
#